data_AF-A0A832D773-F1
#
_entry.id   AF-A0A832D773-F1
#
_cell.length_a   1.000
_cell.length_b   1.000
_cell.length_c   1.000
_cell.angle_alpha   90.00
_cell.angle_beta   90.00
_cell.angle_gamma   90.00
#
_symmetry.space_group_name_H-M   'P 1'
#
loop_
_entity.id
_entity.type
_entity.pdbx_description
1 polymer ?
#
loop_
_entity_poly.entity_id
_entity_poly.type
_entity_poly.pdbx_seq_one_letter_code
_entity_poly.pdbx_strand_id
1 'polypeptide(L)'
;MGAFGTGPITFAGGTLRFHGFGGSTGTDWGGHTNTWIVPAGSTGTVLMPPRFGYGSPFKSTLVGSGELRIVTDYVRCSFAGDWSQFNGVIKVGPRSGSAEFRLNNAQGLPNARLYLSNGITAYNIWGDNAVIEIGALEGEARAVLGPGNGSSSNPTWRVGWRNDNAEFKGSIKDAGITSLIKVGTGIWRLSGTNSYTGTTLVQGGSLVINGSNAEATNIVTVLSGATIGGRGIIGGPLLIGGKLSPGDQGVGTLTCLSDIILSNTAVAIFELVSPNQCDVLTTKGTLRCGGTLFVTNLGPSLVAGSYKILDAAQIQGQFTTVLLPQLPAGLEWDVRSLYTTGTLVVYARPKLKTYVLGKSIIIAGEELPAGLQCVLLSTTNLYMPLSSWQRLATNYVGSSGSIAFTNSIQNDLTRFFAIWITQ
;
A
#
# COMPACT_ATOMS: atom_id res chain seq x y z
N MET A 1 -30.99 15.42 -39.54
CA MET A 1 -30.78 14.08 -38.94
C MET A 1 -32.01 13.75 -38.12
N GLY A 2 -32.66 12.62 -38.41
CA GLY A 2 -33.90 12.22 -37.73
C GLY A 2 -33.69 12.00 -36.24
N ALA A 3 -34.69 12.34 -35.43
CA ALA A 3 -34.69 12.03 -34.02
C ALA A 3 -34.59 10.51 -33.85
N PHE A 4 -33.65 10.04 -33.02
CA PHE A 4 -33.70 8.67 -32.52
C PHE A 4 -35.06 8.55 -31.81
N GLY A 5 -35.92 7.61 -32.23
CA GLY A 5 -37.21 7.39 -31.58
C GLY A 5 -37.03 7.07 -30.09
N THR A 6 -38.06 6.63 -29.38
CA THR A 6 -37.95 6.42 -27.93
C THR A 6 -37.34 5.07 -27.51
N GLY A 7 -37.07 4.18 -28.47
CA GLY A 7 -36.57 2.82 -28.22
C GLY A 7 -35.06 2.74 -27.89
N PRO A 8 -34.59 1.61 -27.34
CA PRO A 8 -33.18 1.44 -26.95
C PRO A 8 -32.21 1.51 -28.14
N ILE A 9 -30.98 1.97 -27.87
CA ILE A 9 -29.87 1.99 -28.82
C ILE A 9 -28.87 0.90 -28.41
N THR A 10 -28.65 -0.08 -29.29
CA THR A 10 -27.70 -1.18 -29.07
C THR A 10 -26.40 -0.95 -29.82
N PHE A 11 -25.28 -0.95 -29.10
CA PHE A 11 -23.94 -0.77 -29.62
C PHE A 11 -23.24 -2.11 -29.88
N ALA A 12 -23.53 -2.74 -31.01
CA ALA A 12 -22.91 -4.00 -31.43
C ALA A 12 -21.65 -3.79 -32.30
N GLY A 13 -20.79 -2.82 -31.95
CA GLY A 13 -19.61 -2.43 -32.75
C GLY A 13 -19.66 -1.04 -33.40
N GLY A 14 -20.80 -0.34 -33.30
CA GLY A 14 -21.06 0.90 -34.02
C GLY A 14 -20.57 2.19 -33.34
N THR A 15 -20.56 3.28 -34.12
CA THR A 15 -20.33 4.65 -33.63
C THR A 15 -21.61 5.47 -33.70
N LEU A 16 -22.05 6.01 -32.57
CA LEU A 16 -23.09 7.03 -32.49
C LEU A 16 -22.45 8.42 -32.46
N ARG A 17 -22.69 9.22 -33.51
CA ARG A 17 -22.26 10.62 -33.54
C ARG A 17 -23.44 11.53 -33.24
N PHE A 18 -23.34 12.29 -32.15
CA PHE A 18 -24.32 13.32 -31.84
C PHE A 18 -24.14 14.56 -32.73
N HIS A 19 -25.27 15.22 -33.02
CA HIS A 19 -25.27 16.52 -33.69
C HIS A 19 -24.45 17.53 -32.87
N GLY A 20 -23.65 18.34 -33.54
CA GLY A 20 -22.75 19.31 -32.91
C GLY A 20 -21.37 18.78 -32.51
N PHE A 21 -21.06 17.50 -32.74
CA PHE A 21 -19.70 16.99 -32.52
C PHE A 21 -18.68 17.76 -33.39
N GLY A 22 -17.68 18.37 -32.75
CA GLY A 22 -16.75 19.33 -33.38
C GLY A 22 -17.29 20.75 -33.53
N GLY A 23 -18.43 21.06 -32.91
CA GLY A 23 -19.17 22.32 -33.03
C GLY A 23 -18.81 23.38 -31.99
N SER A 24 -19.67 24.40 -31.87
CA SER A 24 -19.48 25.53 -30.96
C SER A 24 -19.50 25.14 -29.48
N THR A 25 -18.60 25.74 -28.71
CA THR A 25 -18.48 25.58 -27.24
C THR A 25 -19.43 26.49 -26.45
N GLY A 26 -20.15 27.41 -27.11
CA GLY A 26 -21.12 28.30 -26.48
C GLY A 26 -22.54 27.69 -26.41
N THR A 27 -22.81 26.67 -27.21
CA THR A 27 -24.14 26.07 -27.36
C THR A 27 -24.31 24.85 -26.44
N ASP A 28 -25.47 24.71 -25.82
CA ASP A 28 -25.91 23.43 -25.27
C ASP A 28 -26.55 22.61 -26.38
N TRP A 29 -26.01 21.43 -26.62
CA TRP A 29 -26.46 20.52 -27.68
C TRP A 29 -27.54 19.52 -27.20
N GLY A 30 -28.00 19.66 -25.95
CA GLY A 30 -29.17 18.98 -25.42
C GLY A 30 -28.84 17.76 -24.57
N GLY A 31 -29.89 16.96 -24.33
CA GLY A 31 -29.83 15.70 -23.60
C GLY A 31 -30.30 14.53 -24.46
N HIS A 32 -30.31 13.35 -23.86
CA HIS A 32 -30.76 12.12 -24.50
C HIS A 32 -31.31 11.17 -23.44
N THR A 33 -32.31 10.36 -23.79
CA THR A 33 -33.04 9.52 -22.83
C THR A 33 -33.08 8.03 -23.18
N ASN A 34 -32.77 7.63 -24.42
CA ASN A 34 -32.88 6.23 -24.79
C ASN A 34 -31.88 5.39 -24.00
N THR A 35 -32.29 4.20 -23.57
CA THR A 35 -31.38 3.22 -23.00
C THR A 35 -30.28 2.87 -23.98
N TRP A 36 -29.03 2.94 -23.51
CA TRP A 36 -27.85 2.47 -24.20
C TRP A 36 -27.53 1.06 -23.75
N ILE A 37 -27.40 0.14 -24.71
CA ILE A 37 -27.07 -1.26 -24.48
C ILE A 37 -25.72 -1.54 -25.15
N VAL A 38 -24.72 -1.96 -24.38
CA VAL A 38 -23.45 -2.45 -24.95
C VAL A 38 -23.34 -3.95 -24.64
N PRO A 39 -23.66 -4.83 -25.60
CA PRO A 39 -23.62 -6.27 -25.39
C PRO A 39 -22.22 -6.77 -24.98
N ALA A 40 -22.17 -7.90 -24.28
CA ALA A 40 -20.93 -8.56 -23.93
C ALA A 40 -20.05 -8.78 -25.19
N GLY A 41 -18.74 -8.54 -25.07
CA GLY A 41 -17.80 -8.69 -26.18
C GLY A 41 -17.91 -7.64 -27.30
N SER A 42 -18.85 -6.69 -27.21
CA SER A 42 -19.00 -5.60 -28.18
C SER A 42 -18.34 -4.32 -27.70
N THR A 43 -17.98 -3.45 -28.66
CA THR A 43 -17.50 -2.09 -28.37
C THR A 43 -18.42 -1.07 -29.04
N GLY A 44 -18.98 -0.15 -28.25
CA GLY A 44 -19.69 1.03 -28.75
C GLY A 44 -18.79 2.26 -28.70
N THR A 45 -18.90 3.16 -29.68
CA THR A 45 -18.29 4.48 -29.60
C THR A 45 -19.36 5.56 -29.66
N VAL A 46 -19.23 6.59 -28.82
CA VAL A 46 -20.10 7.76 -28.83
C VAL A 46 -19.27 9.01 -28.97
N LEU A 47 -19.59 9.83 -29.99
CA LEU A 47 -18.95 11.11 -30.26
C LEU A 47 -19.86 12.22 -29.76
N MET A 48 -19.47 12.84 -28.64
CA MET A 48 -20.29 13.78 -27.87
C MET A 48 -19.94 15.23 -28.22
N PRO A 49 -20.92 16.12 -28.49
CA PRO A 49 -20.66 17.53 -28.71
C PRO A 49 -20.22 18.24 -27.41
N PRO A 50 -19.65 19.45 -27.51
CA PRO A 50 -19.38 20.29 -26.35
C PRO A 50 -20.65 20.51 -25.51
N ARG A 51 -20.51 20.62 -24.19
CA ARG A 51 -21.60 20.97 -23.24
C ARG A 51 -22.84 20.07 -23.27
N PHE A 52 -22.78 18.89 -23.87
CA PHE A 52 -23.91 17.96 -23.86
C PHE A 52 -24.35 17.63 -22.42
N GLY A 53 -25.64 17.60 -22.16
CA GLY A 53 -26.17 17.31 -20.83
C GLY A 53 -26.13 18.48 -19.84
N TYR A 54 -25.72 19.69 -20.24
CA TYR A 54 -25.48 20.80 -19.32
C TYR A 54 -26.77 21.52 -18.88
N GLY A 55 -27.56 22.05 -19.82
CA GLY A 55 -28.85 22.69 -19.56
C GLY A 55 -30.03 21.75 -19.80
N SER A 56 -29.86 20.73 -20.63
CA SER A 56 -30.80 19.61 -20.79
C SER A 56 -30.14 18.29 -20.39
N PRO A 57 -30.51 17.67 -19.24
CA PRO A 57 -29.79 16.53 -18.70
C PRO A 57 -29.76 15.31 -19.63
N PHE A 58 -28.59 14.69 -19.77
CA PHE A 58 -28.44 13.38 -20.40
C PHE A 58 -28.90 12.28 -19.43
N LYS A 59 -30.08 11.69 -19.65
CA LYS A 59 -30.69 10.70 -18.76
C LYS A 59 -30.67 9.27 -19.29
N SER A 60 -29.98 9.01 -20.40
CA SER A 60 -29.85 7.65 -20.97
C SER A 60 -29.28 6.68 -19.94
N THR A 61 -30.05 5.64 -19.63
CA THR A 61 -29.55 4.52 -18.83
C THR A 61 -28.50 3.75 -19.62
N LEU A 62 -27.53 3.15 -18.93
CA LEU A 62 -26.50 2.32 -19.56
C LEU A 62 -26.56 0.90 -18.98
N VAL A 63 -26.66 -0.10 -19.85
CA VAL A 63 -26.73 -1.52 -19.49
C VAL A 63 -25.85 -2.37 -20.40
N GLY A 64 -25.57 -3.60 -19.96
CA GLY A 64 -24.70 -4.55 -20.65
C GLY A 64 -23.31 -4.64 -20.01
N SER A 65 -22.37 -5.26 -20.73
CA SER A 65 -21.04 -5.61 -20.19
C SER A 65 -19.90 -5.47 -21.21
N GLY A 66 -20.16 -4.88 -22.38
CA GLY A 66 -19.12 -4.58 -23.37
C GLY A 66 -18.28 -3.34 -23.01
N GLU A 67 -17.61 -2.78 -24.01
CA GLU A 67 -16.84 -1.53 -23.87
C GLU A 67 -17.60 -0.35 -24.48
N LEU A 68 -17.83 0.71 -23.71
CA LEU A 68 -18.33 1.99 -24.21
C LEU A 68 -17.18 2.99 -24.28
N ARG A 69 -16.81 3.43 -25.49
CA ARG A 69 -15.90 4.55 -25.72
C ARG A 69 -16.69 5.85 -25.81
N ILE A 70 -16.38 6.79 -24.95
CA ILE A 70 -16.98 8.13 -24.95
C ILE A 70 -15.89 9.11 -25.37
N VAL A 71 -16.07 9.73 -26.54
CA VAL A 71 -15.24 10.85 -26.99
C VAL A 71 -15.94 12.15 -26.60
N THR A 72 -15.41 12.79 -25.57
CA THR A 72 -15.90 14.08 -25.08
C THR A 72 -15.22 15.21 -25.84
N ASP A 73 -16.00 16.15 -26.36
CA ASP A 73 -15.45 17.36 -26.96
C ASP A 73 -15.25 18.45 -25.90
N TYR A 74 -14.24 19.29 -26.09
CA TYR A 74 -14.03 20.46 -25.24
C TYR A 74 -15.30 21.32 -25.27
N VAL A 75 -15.93 21.70 -24.16
CA VAL A 75 -15.37 21.77 -22.80
C VAL A 75 -15.73 20.57 -21.93
N ARG A 76 -16.94 20.02 -22.06
CA ARG A 76 -17.54 19.16 -21.03
C ARG A 76 -18.75 18.39 -21.50
N CYS A 77 -18.98 17.22 -20.95
CA CYS A 77 -20.23 16.45 -21.08
C CYS A 77 -20.74 16.05 -19.70
N SER A 78 -22.05 16.16 -19.46
CA SER A 78 -22.71 15.75 -18.20
C SER A 78 -23.57 14.52 -18.39
N PHE A 79 -23.43 13.55 -17.51
CA PHE A 79 -24.12 12.27 -17.58
C PHE A 79 -24.97 12.06 -16.31
N ALA A 80 -26.29 12.22 -16.46
CA ALA A 80 -27.28 12.09 -15.40
C ALA A 80 -28.10 10.78 -15.46
N GLY A 81 -27.77 9.90 -16.40
CA GLY A 81 -28.43 8.60 -16.53
C GLY A 81 -27.97 7.62 -15.47
N ASP A 82 -28.82 6.65 -15.15
CA ASP A 82 -28.48 5.54 -14.25
C ASP A 82 -27.63 4.52 -14.99
N TRP A 83 -26.37 4.42 -14.59
CA TRP A 83 -25.37 3.50 -15.15
C TRP A 83 -24.99 2.39 -14.15
N SER A 84 -25.74 2.25 -13.05
CA SER A 84 -25.48 1.24 -12.01
C SER A 84 -25.57 -0.19 -12.52
N GLN A 85 -26.35 -0.44 -13.56
CA GLN A 85 -26.54 -1.77 -14.16
C GLN A 85 -25.47 -2.11 -15.22
N PHE A 86 -24.56 -1.19 -15.55
CA PHE A 86 -23.51 -1.45 -16.52
C PHE A 86 -22.33 -2.17 -15.87
N ASN A 87 -22.06 -3.39 -16.32
CA ASN A 87 -20.98 -4.24 -15.80
C ASN A 87 -19.76 -4.31 -16.75
N GLY A 88 -19.60 -3.31 -17.61
CA GLY A 88 -18.58 -3.26 -18.65
C GLY A 88 -17.46 -2.26 -18.39
N VAL A 89 -16.78 -1.88 -19.46
CA VAL A 89 -15.72 -0.86 -19.46
C VAL A 89 -16.27 0.44 -20.04
N ILE A 90 -16.08 1.55 -19.33
CA ILE A 90 -16.34 2.90 -19.82
C ILE A 90 -14.98 3.55 -20.04
N LYS A 91 -14.63 3.78 -21.31
CA LYS A 91 -13.38 4.45 -21.68
C LYS A 91 -13.67 5.86 -22.17
N VAL A 92 -13.14 6.85 -21.46
CA VAL A 92 -13.40 8.25 -21.75
C VAL A 92 -12.13 8.91 -22.28
N GLY A 93 -12.24 9.60 -23.42
CA GLY A 93 -11.15 10.36 -24.02
C GLY A 93 -11.61 11.69 -24.61
N PRO A 94 -10.73 12.70 -24.71
CA PRO A 94 -11.07 13.95 -25.35
C PRO A 94 -11.04 13.79 -26.87
N ARG A 95 -11.85 14.56 -27.62
CA ARG A 95 -11.69 14.67 -29.07
C ARG A 95 -10.33 15.27 -29.42
N SER A 96 -9.93 16.32 -28.69
CA SER A 96 -8.66 17.03 -28.83
C SER A 96 -8.35 17.79 -27.55
N GLY A 97 -7.07 17.87 -27.17
CA GLY A 97 -6.65 18.67 -26.01
C GLY A 97 -7.20 18.11 -24.69
N SER A 98 -8.02 18.90 -24.00
CA SER A 98 -8.69 18.51 -22.76
C SER A 98 -10.22 18.54 -22.90
N ALA A 99 -10.89 17.74 -22.07
CA ALA A 99 -12.35 17.75 -21.96
C ALA A 99 -12.78 17.24 -20.58
N GLU A 100 -14.00 17.60 -20.17
CA GLU A 100 -14.56 17.18 -18.88
C GLU A 100 -15.60 16.06 -19.05
N PHE A 101 -15.54 15.10 -18.13
CA PHE A 101 -16.52 14.03 -17.95
C PHE A 101 -17.22 14.21 -16.60
N ARG A 102 -18.46 14.70 -16.62
CA ARG A 102 -19.17 15.11 -15.40
C ARG A 102 -20.22 14.07 -15.02
N LEU A 103 -20.06 13.49 -13.83
CA LEU A 103 -21.03 12.57 -13.24
C LEU A 103 -22.13 13.39 -12.56
N ASN A 104 -23.36 13.23 -13.01
CA ASN A 104 -24.52 14.00 -12.56
C ASN A 104 -25.67 13.09 -12.09
N ASN A 105 -25.34 12.03 -11.37
CA ASN A 105 -26.32 11.09 -10.82
C ASN A 105 -25.85 10.55 -9.46
N ALA A 106 -26.79 10.08 -8.64
CA ALA A 106 -26.55 9.57 -7.31
C ALA A 106 -25.95 8.14 -7.30
N GLN A 107 -26.15 7.40 -8.39
CA GLN A 107 -25.88 5.97 -8.47
C GLN A 107 -24.39 5.67 -8.73
N GLY A 108 -23.68 6.60 -9.36
CA GLY A 108 -22.31 6.39 -9.81
C GLY A 108 -22.21 5.26 -10.85
N LEU A 109 -21.12 4.52 -10.77
CA LEU A 109 -20.69 3.47 -11.69
C LEU A 109 -20.24 2.19 -10.95
N PRO A 110 -20.99 1.68 -9.96
CA PRO A 110 -20.52 0.63 -9.04
C PRO A 110 -20.09 -0.66 -9.74
N ASN A 111 -20.70 -0.98 -10.88
CA ASN A 111 -20.39 -2.20 -11.61
C ASN A 111 -19.43 -1.99 -12.79
N ALA A 112 -19.04 -0.75 -13.11
CA ALA A 112 -18.23 -0.46 -14.29
C ALA A 112 -16.76 -0.21 -13.98
N ARG A 113 -15.89 -0.57 -14.92
CA ARG A 113 -14.50 -0.09 -14.95
C ARG A 113 -14.49 1.23 -15.69
N LEU A 114 -14.12 2.31 -15.01
CA LEU A 114 -13.92 3.63 -15.60
C LEU A 114 -12.44 3.81 -15.94
N TYR A 115 -12.14 4.02 -17.23
CA TYR A 115 -10.81 4.35 -17.73
C TYR A 115 -10.80 5.80 -18.23
N LEU A 116 -9.95 6.64 -17.64
CA LEU A 116 -9.77 8.04 -18.03
C LEU A 116 -8.48 8.21 -18.85
N SER A 117 -8.61 8.55 -20.13
CA SER A 117 -7.45 8.88 -20.97
C SER A 117 -6.87 10.25 -20.62
N ASN A 118 -5.64 10.50 -21.07
CA ASN A 118 -4.96 11.79 -20.94
C ASN A 118 -5.83 12.95 -21.43
N GLY A 119 -5.88 14.03 -20.64
CA GLY A 119 -6.67 15.23 -20.96
C GLY A 119 -8.12 15.17 -20.49
N ILE A 120 -8.57 14.06 -19.89
CA ILE A 120 -9.87 14.01 -19.21
C ILE A 120 -9.77 14.53 -17.79
N THR A 121 -10.66 15.47 -17.46
CA THR A 121 -10.99 15.83 -16.07
C THR A 121 -12.37 15.27 -15.72
N ALA A 122 -12.42 14.33 -14.78
CA ALA A 122 -13.66 13.74 -14.29
C ALA A 122 -14.04 14.32 -12.92
N TYR A 123 -15.31 14.69 -12.73
CA TYR A 123 -15.79 15.15 -11.43
C TYR A 123 -17.30 15.00 -11.23
N ASN A 124 -17.70 15.06 -9.96
CA ASN A 124 -19.08 15.04 -9.51
C ASN A 124 -19.74 16.42 -9.63
N ILE A 125 -20.94 16.44 -10.19
CA ILE A 125 -21.84 17.59 -10.20
C ILE A 125 -23.27 17.23 -9.73
N TRP A 126 -23.50 16.01 -9.25
CA TRP A 126 -24.82 15.56 -8.78
C TRP A 126 -25.30 16.35 -7.56
N GLY A 127 -24.42 16.51 -6.57
CA GLY A 127 -24.71 17.22 -5.34
C GLY A 127 -23.50 17.27 -4.41
N ASP A 128 -23.58 18.16 -3.43
CA ASP A 128 -22.53 18.36 -2.44
C ASP A 128 -22.43 17.18 -1.48
N ASN A 129 -21.21 16.85 -1.08
CA ASN A 129 -20.89 15.75 -0.16
C ASN A 129 -21.35 14.37 -0.67
N ALA A 130 -21.55 14.24 -1.98
CA ALA A 130 -22.00 12.99 -2.58
C ALA A 130 -20.91 11.90 -2.47
N VAL A 131 -21.34 10.69 -2.16
CA VAL A 131 -20.52 9.49 -2.33
C VAL A 131 -20.72 8.99 -3.74
N ILE A 132 -19.65 8.97 -4.53
CA ILE A 132 -19.68 8.48 -5.91
C ILE A 132 -19.06 7.09 -5.95
N GLU A 133 -19.89 6.13 -6.28
CA GLU A 133 -19.52 4.72 -6.38
C GLU A 133 -18.81 4.46 -7.71
N ILE A 134 -17.66 3.78 -7.70
CA ILE A 134 -16.95 3.35 -8.91
C ILE A 134 -16.51 1.90 -8.74
N GLY A 135 -16.82 1.08 -9.73
CA GLY A 135 -16.43 -0.33 -9.76
C GLY A 135 -14.93 -0.54 -9.76
N ALA A 136 -14.24 0.02 -10.75
CA ALA A 136 -12.79 0.09 -10.82
C ALA A 136 -12.39 1.42 -11.49
N LEU A 137 -11.38 2.11 -10.96
CA LEU A 137 -10.91 3.38 -11.51
C LEU A 137 -9.49 3.24 -12.05
N GLU A 138 -9.35 3.47 -13.36
CA GLU A 138 -8.08 3.50 -14.07
C GLU A 138 -7.91 4.81 -14.83
N GLY A 139 -6.66 5.16 -15.11
CA GLY A 139 -6.40 6.33 -15.94
C GLY A 139 -4.95 6.58 -16.22
N GLU A 140 -4.73 7.36 -17.27
CA GLU A 140 -3.41 7.77 -17.73
C GLU A 140 -2.86 8.96 -16.93
N ALA A 141 -1.57 9.24 -17.06
CA ALA A 141 -0.84 10.19 -16.20
C ALA A 141 -1.41 11.62 -16.20
N ARG A 142 -2.07 12.04 -17.28
CA ARG A 142 -2.68 13.38 -17.42
C ARG A 142 -4.20 13.36 -17.25
N ALA A 143 -4.77 12.28 -16.73
CA ALA A 143 -6.15 12.28 -16.26
C ALA A 143 -6.24 13.00 -14.90
N VAL A 144 -7.37 13.63 -14.64
CA VAL A 144 -7.66 14.31 -13.37
C VAL A 144 -8.98 13.80 -12.83
N LEU A 145 -9.01 13.41 -11.56
CA LEU A 145 -10.23 13.24 -10.79
C LEU A 145 -10.31 14.41 -9.81
N GLY A 146 -11.16 15.39 -10.08
CA GLY A 146 -11.12 16.68 -9.40
C GLY A 146 -11.75 17.78 -10.26
N PRO A 147 -11.85 19.01 -9.77
CA PRO A 147 -12.69 20.02 -10.38
C PRO A 147 -12.18 20.35 -11.79
N GLY A 148 -13.11 20.45 -12.74
CA GLY A 148 -12.88 21.11 -14.02
C GLY A 148 -13.03 22.63 -13.87
N ASN A 149 -13.58 23.29 -14.88
CA ASN A 149 -13.92 24.72 -14.86
C ASN A 149 -15.18 25.04 -14.04
N GLY A 150 -15.52 24.23 -13.02
CA GLY A 150 -16.81 24.26 -12.33
C GLY A 150 -16.74 23.80 -10.87
N SER A 151 -17.90 23.85 -10.21
CA SER A 151 -18.14 23.85 -8.76
C SER A 151 -17.37 22.82 -7.92
N SER A 152 -17.06 23.25 -6.69
CA SER A 152 -16.75 22.38 -5.55
C SER A 152 -17.98 21.58 -5.13
N SER A 153 -17.83 20.28 -4.90
CA SER A 153 -18.93 19.38 -4.51
C SER A 153 -18.57 18.43 -3.36
N ASN A 154 -17.43 18.66 -2.70
CA ASN A 154 -16.89 17.84 -1.60
C ASN A 154 -17.04 16.32 -1.80
N PRO A 155 -16.66 15.75 -2.97
CA PRO A 155 -17.01 14.38 -3.29
C PRO A 155 -16.24 13.38 -2.43
N THR A 156 -16.91 12.28 -2.08
CA THR A 156 -16.24 11.06 -1.62
C THR A 156 -16.22 10.05 -2.75
N TRP A 157 -15.04 9.69 -3.24
CA TRP A 157 -14.89 8.63 -4.25
C TRP A 157 -14.75 7.29 -3.55
N ARG A 158 -15.77 6.43 -3.68
CA ARG A 158 -15.73 5.06 -3.17
C ARG A 158 -15.46 4.09 -4.31
N VAL A 159 -14.26 3.50 -4.31
CA VAL A 159 -13.71 2.76 -5.45
C VAL A 159 -13.45 1.31 -5.06
N GLY A 160 -13.80 0.36 -5.95
CA GLY A 160 -13.35 -1.03 -5.87
C GLY A 160 -14.45 -2.08 -5.84
N TRP A 161 -15.72 -1.71 -6.05
CA TRP A 161 -16.86 -2.62 -6.03
C TRP A 161 -16.77 -3.80 -7.01
N ARG A 162 -16.00 -3.66 -8.09
CA ARG A 162 -15.77 -4.75 -9.05
C ARG A 162 -14.80 -5.82 -8.56
N ASN A 163 -14.11 -5.58 -7.44
CA ASN A 163 -13.05 -6.46 -6.93
C ASN A 163 -11.86 -6.67 -7.89
N ASP A 164 -11.81 -5.91 -8.98
CA ASP A 164 -10.73 -5.94 -9.94
C ASP A 164 -9.47 -5.23 -9.40
N ASN A 165 -8.32 -5.58 -9.97
CA ASN A 165 -7.13 -4.73 -9.87
C ASN A 165 -7.24 -3.55 -10.86
N ALA A 166 -6.79 -2.38 -10.42
CA ALA A 166 -6.82 -1.14 -11.19
C ALA A 166 -5.65 -0.21 -10.83
N GLU A 167 -5.16 0.56 -11.80
CA GLU A 167 -4.15 1.61 -11.60
C GLU A 167 -4.62 2.96 -12.14
N PHE A 168 -4.63 3.96 -11.26
CA PHE A 168 -4.85 5.36 -11.62
C PHE A 168 -3.51 6.10 -11.59
N LYS A 169 -3.01 6.46 -12.78
CA LYS A 169 -1.75 7.22 -12.95
C LYS A 169 -1.97 8.73 -12.91
N GLY A 170 -3.23 9.16 -13.02
CA GLY A 170 -3.62 10.56 -12.98
C GLY A 170 -3.51 11.18 -11.59
N SER A 171 -3.99 12.42 -11.49
CA SER A 171 -4.03 13.17 -10.23
C SER A 171 -5.44 13.21 -9.65
N ILE A 172 -5.57 12.96 -8.35
CA ILE A 172 -6.79 13.22 -7.59
C ILE A 172 -6.62 14.57 -6.87
N LYS A 173 -7.55 15.49 -7.12
CA LYS A 173 -7.51 16.87 -6.62
C LYS A 173 -8.80 17.21 -5.90
N ASP A 174 -8.73 18.19 -5.02
CA ASP A 174 -9.88 18.73 -4.32
C ASP A 174 -10.88 19.44 -5.23
N ALA A 175 -12.12 18.94 -5.26
CA ALA A 175 -13.29 19.70 -5.69
C ALA A 175 -14.04 20.21 -4.45
N GLY A 176 -13.41 21.12 -3.69
CA GLY A 176 -13.78 21.43 -2.31
C GLY A 176 -12.92 20.64 -1.34
N ILE A 177 -13.51 19.68 -0.63
CA ILE A 177 -12.78 18.64 0.12
C ILE A 177 -13.08 17.29 -0.52
N THR A 178 -12.08 16.65 -1.12
CA THR A 178 -12.23 15.32 -1.72
C THR A 178 -11.73 14.24 -0.78
N SER A 179 -12.59 13.26 -0.47
CA SER A 179 -12.25 12.09 0.35
C SER A 179 -12.23 10.81 -0.47
N LEU A 180 -11.47 9.82 -0.02
CA LEU A 180 -11.35 8.52 -0.69
C LEU A 180 -11.81 7.38 0.21
N ILE A 181 -12.54 6.43 -0.37
CA ILE A 181 -12.86 5.16 0.26
C ILE A 181 -12.46 4.03 -0.69
N LYS A 182 -11.59 3.12 -0.24
CA LYS A 182 -11.26 1.90 -0.96
C LYS A 182 -12.07 0.72 -0.40
N VAL A 183 -12.86 0.07 -1.26
CA VAL A 183 -13.70 -1.11 -0.95
C VAL A 183 -13.37 -2.29 -1.86
N GLY A 184 -14.00 -3.43 -1.62
CA GLY A 184 -13.82 -4.66 -2.41
C GLY A 184 -12.44 -5.28 -2.24
N THR A 185 -12.24 -6.47 -2.81
CA THR A 185 -11.06 -7.31 -2.57
C THR A 185 -9.88 -6.99 -3.49
N GLY A 186 -10.10 -6.24 -4.56
CA GLY A 186 -9.06 -5.90 -5.54
C GLY A 186 -8.01 -4.91 -5.04
N ILE A 187 -6.95 -4.73 -5.84
CA ILE A 187 -5.87 -3.76 -5.61
C ILE A 187 -6.16 -2.48 -6.38
N TRP A 188 -6.19 -1.34 -5.69
CA TRP A 188 -6.21 -0.02 -6.34
C TRP A 188 -4.85 0.67 -6.15
N ARG A 189 -4.14 0.87 -7.26
CA ARG A 189 -2.84 1.56 -7.29
C ARG A 189 -3.03 3.04 -7.62
N LEU A 190 -2.50 3.91 -6.77
CA LEU A 190 -2.37 5.35 -7.02
C LEU A 190 -0.93 5.65 -7.38
N SER A 191 -0.67 5.93 -8.65
CA SER A 191 0.69 6.13 -9.19
C SER A 191 0.99 7.58 -9.57
N GLY A 192 -0.01 8.46 -9.58
CA GLY A 192 0.17 9.89 -9.85
C GLY A 192 0.40 10.73 -8.59
N THR A 193 0.45 12.04 -8.78
CA THR A 193 0.54 13.02 -7.68
C THR A 193 -0.85 13.48 -7.28
N ASN A 194 -1.23 13.25 -6.04
CA ASN A 194 -2.54 13.57 -5.50
C ASN A 194 -2.46 14.68 -4.46
N SER A 195 -3.44 15.58 -4.48
CA SER A 195 -3.50 16.79 -3.65
C SER A 195 -4.89 17.00 -3.04
N TYR A 196 -5.67 15.93 -2.87
CA TYR A 196 -6.94 15.99 -2.14
C TYR A 196 -6.67 16.16 -0.64
N THR A 197 -7.52 16.89 0.08
CA THR A 197 -7.31 17.20 1.51
C THR A 197 -8.31 16.51 2.45
N GLY A 198 -9.24 15.74 1.89
CA GLY A 198 -10.12 14.88 2.68
C GLY A 198 -9.43 13.61 3.19
N THR A 199 -10.15 12.86 4.02
CA THR A 199 -9.63 11.61 4.61
C THR A 199 -9.58 10.48 3.60
N THR A 200 -8.69 9.51 3.85
CA THR A 200 -8.67 8.24 3.10
C THR A 200 -9.02 7.08 4.03
N LEU A 201 -10.05 6.31 3.67
CA LEU A 201 -10.48 5.12 4.39
C LEU A 201 -10.27 3.87 3.51
N VAL A 202 -9.47 2.92 3.97
CA VAL A 202 -9.29 1.62 3.33
C VAL A 202 -10.14 0.59 4.07
N GLN A 203 -11.31 0.26 3.53
CA GLN A 203 -12.25 -0.68 4.13
C GLN A 203 -12.03 -2.13 3.68
N GLY A 204 -11.46 -2.34 2.49
CA GLY A 204 -11.21 -3.68 1.97
C GLY A 204 -10.19 -3.72 0.82
N GLY A 205 -9.63 -4.92 0.60
CA GLY A 205 -8.62 -5.15 -0.43
C GLY A 205 -7.33 -4.38 -0.15
N SER A 206 -6.64 -3.94 -1.20
CA SER A 206 -5.38 -3.21 -1.05
C SER A 206 -5.45 -1.83 -1.70
N LEU A 207 -5.07 -0.79 -0.95
CA LEU A 207 -4.70 0.51 -1.50
C LEU A 207 -3.17 0.58 -1.59
N VAL A 208 -2.64 0.70 -2.80
CA VAL A 208 -1.19 0.75 -3.05
C VAL A 208 -0.81 2.15 -3.50
N ILE A 209 0.01 2.83 -2.71
CA ILE A 209 0.50 4.18 -3.00
C ILE A 209 1.89 4.05 -3.66
N ASN A 210 1.95 4.29 -4.96
CA ASN A 210 3.20 4.29 -5.73
C ASN A 210 3.60 5.68 -6.20
N GLY A 211 2.65 6.62 -6.23
CA GLY A 211 2.88 8.03 -6.52
C GLY A 211 3.10 8.86 -5.25
N SER A 212 2.76 10.15 -5.32
CA SER A 212 2.93 11.08 -4.20
C SER A 212 1.58 11.60 -3.70
N ASN A 213 1.29 11.36 -2.43
CA ASN A 213 0.18 11.98 -1.70
C ASN A 213 0.73 12.96 -0.65
N ALA A 214 1.88 13.60 -0.89
CA ALA A 214 2.53 14.49 0.06
C ALA A 214 1.63 15.66 0.49
N GLU A 215 0.79 16.16 -0.43
CA GLU A 215 -0.17 17.25 -0.16
C GLU A 215 -1.48 16.75 0.47
N ALA A 216 -1.75 15.44 0.43
CA ALA A 216 -2.90 14.85 1.12
C ALA A 216 -2.52 14.56 2.59
N THR A 217 -2.64 15.59 3.41
CA THR A 217 -2.13 15.63 4.80
C THR A 217 -3.13 15.15 5.85
N ASN A 218 -4.35 14.80 5.45
CA ASN A 218 -5.38 14.31 6.37
C ASN A 218 -5.23 12.81 6.67
N ILE A 219 -5.93 12.31 7.68
CA ILE A 219 -5.75 10.96 8.19
C ILE A 219 -6.07 9.88 7.14
N VAL A 220 -5.20 8.86 7.10
CA VAL A 220 -5.41 7.61 6.39
C VAL A 220 -5.72 6.52 7.41
N THR A 221 -6.89 5.89 7.29
CA THR A 221 -7.32 4.80 8.18
C THR A 221 -7.44 3.49 7.41
N VAL A 222 -6.78 2.43 7.88
CA VAL A 222 -6.83 1.10 7.28
C VAL A 222 -7.55 0.16 8.23
N LEU A 223 -8.74 -0.31 7.84
CA LEU A 223 -9.55 -1.20 8.66
C LEU A 223 -9.01 -2.63 8.65
N SER A 224 -9.50 -3.44 9.60
CA SER A 224 -9.21 -4.88 9.62
C SER A 224 -9.67 -5.54 8.31
N GLY A 225 -8.86 -6.46 7.80
CA GLY A 225 -9.08 -7.11 6.49
C GLY A 225 -8.62 -6.30 5.27
N ALA A 226 -8.24 -5.03 5.44
CA ALA A 226 -7.67 -4.20 4.39
C ALA A 226 -6.15 -4.09 4.48
N THR A 227 -5.51 -3.70 3.37
CA THR A 227 -4.07 -3.49 3.26
C THR A 227 -3.77 -2.10 2.71
N ILE A 228 -2.78 -1.43 3.29
CA ILE A 228 -2.08 -0.32 2.63
C ILE A 228 -0.65 -0.74 2.30
N GLY A 229 -0.17 -0.34 1.13
CA GLY A 229 1.19 -0.66 0.69
C GLY A 229 1.72 0.25 -0.39
N GLY A 230 2.76 -0.19 -1.08
CA GLY A 230 3.39 0.53 -2.18
C GLY A 230 4.75 1.13 -1.82
N ARG A 231 5.27 1.94 -2.74
CA ARG A 231 6.61 2.56 -2.67
C ARG A 231 6.61 4.09 -2.71
N GLY A 232 5.44 4.68 -2.51
CA GLY A 232 5.18 6.10 -2.67
C GLY A 232 5.22 6.88 -1.36
N ILE A 233 4.58 8.05 -1.38
CA ILE A 233 4.53 8.98 -0.25
C ILE A 233 3.08 9.15 0.23
N ILE A 234 2.86 9.03 1.53
CA ILE A 234 1.62 9.35 2.25
C ILE A 234 1.88 10.63 3.06
N GLY A 235 1.08 11.67 2.85
CA GLY A 235 1.28 12.96 3.53
C GLY A 235 0.78 12.98 4.97
N GLY A 236 -0.40 12.44 5.23
CA GLY A 236 -1.06 12.51 6.54
C GLY A 236 -0.76 11.35 7.50
N PRO A 237 -1.27 11.44 8.75
CA PRO A 237 -1.12 10.38 9.74
C PRO A 237 -1.72 9.06 9.27
N LEU A 238 -1.07 7.95 9.62
CA LEU A 238 -1.48 6.61 9.20
C LEU A 238 -1.91 5.75 10.39
N LEU A 239 -3.19 5.39 10.44
CA LEU A 239 -3.77 4.50 11.45
C LEU A 239 -4.02 3.11 10.84
N ILE A 240 -3.32 2.09 11.35
CA ILE A 240 -3.41 0.72 10.83
C ILE A 240 -4.15 -0.20 11.83
N GLY A 241 -5.37 -0.56 11.46
CA GLY A 241 -6.15 -1.66 12.04
C GLY A 241 -5.98 -2.99 11.29
N GLY A 242 -5.62 -2.92 10.00
CA GLY A 242 -5.39 -4.07 9.11
C GLY A 242 -3.92 -4.34 8.82
N LYS A 243 -3.57 -4.42 7.54
CA LYS A 243 -2.23 -4.74 7.07
C LYS A 243 -1.49 -3.51 6.55
N LEU A 244 -0.20 -3.43 6.86
CA LEU A 244 0.76 -2.51 6.26
C LEU A 244 1.80 -3.36 5.51
N SER A 245 2.04 -3.07 4.23
CA SER A 245 2.98 -3.83 3.40
C SER A 245 3.73 -2.88 2.46
N PRO A 246 4.88 -2.32 2.86
CA PRO A 246 5.74 -1.59 1.93
C PRO A 246 6.08 -2.45 0.71
N GLY A 247 6.39 -1.81 -0.42
CA GLY A 247 6.64 -2.49 -1.69
C GLY A 247 5.39 -2.72 -2.55
N ASP A 248 5.61 -3.13 -3.79
CA ASP A 248 4.58 -3.53 -4.76
C ASP A 248 5.21 -4.52 -5.75
N GLN A 249 4.94 -5.81 -5.54
CA GLN A 249 5.55 -6.93 -6.28
C GLN A 249 7.06 -7.04 -6.06
N GLY A 250 7.47 -7.08 -4.80
CA GLY A 250 8.85 -7.11 -4.34
C GLY A 250 9.16 -5.91 -3.46
N VAL A 251 10.40 -5.89 -2.99
CA VAL A 251 10.83 -4.92 -1.97
C VAL A 251 10.67 -3.47 -2.41
N GLY A 252 10.29 -2.59 -1.49
CA GLY A 252 10.20 -1.16 -1.72
C GLY A 252 10.13 -0.32 -0.46
N THR A 253 10.19 1.00 -0.64
CA THR A 253 10.14 1.95 0.47
C THR A 253 8.83 2.71 0.47
N LEU A 254 7.99 2.50 1.48
CA LEU A 254 6.79 3.30 1.71
C LEU A 254 7.11 4.44 2.68
N THR A 255 6.85 5.67 2.28
CA THR A 255 7.13 6.86 3.10
C THR A 255 5.84 7.46 3.64
N CYS A 256 5.78 7.70 4.94
CA CYS A 256 4.78 8.54 5.60
C CYS A 256 5.45 9.84 6.07
N LEU A 257 4.87 11.00 5.79
CA LEU A 257 5.40 12.28 6.25
C LEU A 257 4.94 12.64 7.67
N SER A 258 4.09 11.82 8.27
CA SER A 258 3.51 12.01 9.59
C SER A 258 3.58 10.74 10.44
N ASP A 259 2.96 10.75 11.61
CA ASP A 259 2.95 9.65 12.56
C ASP A 259 2.30 8.39 11.96
N ILE A 260 2.81 7.22 12.36
CA ILE A 260 2.24 5.92 12.02
C ILE A 260 1.88 5.20 13.31
N ILE A 261 0.63 4.75 13.42
CA ILE A 261 0.13 3.99 14.55
C ILE A 261 -0.31 2.60 14.07
N LEU A 262 0.42 1.58 14.49
CA LEU A 262 0.01 0.19 14.35
C LEU A 262 -0.81 -0.21 15.59
N SER A 263 -2.07 -0.61 15.37
CA SER A 263 -2.91 -1.16 16.44
C SER A 263 -2.43 -2.54 16.89
N ASN A 264 -2.98 -3.05 17.99
CA ASN A 264 -2.64 -4.39 18.50
C ASN A 264 -3.09 -5.54 17.59
N THR A 265 -3.99 -5.28 16.63
CA THR A 265 -4.44 -6.28 15.63
C THR A 265 -3.77 -6.08 14.27
N ALA A 266 -2.92 -5.06 14.13
CA ALA A 266 -2.25 -4.75 12.88
C ALA A 266 -1.25 -5.85 12.51
N VAL A 267 -1.03 -6.03 11.21
CA VAL A 267 0.06 -6.87 10.69
C VAL A 267 0.93 -6.03 9.77
N ALA A 268 2.18 -5.82 10.16
CA ALA A 268 3.19 -5.19 9.32
C ALA A 268 3.97 -6.29 8.58
N ILE A 269 3.90 -6.28 7.26
CA ILE A 269 4.47 -7.31 6.36
C ILE A 269 5.69 -6.69 5.68
N PHE A 270 6.83 -7.37 5.78
CA PHE A 270 8.08 -6.92 5.18
C PHE A 270 8.77 -8.06 4.41
N GLU A 271 9.31 -7.73 3.26
CA GLU A 271 10.07 -8.63 2.41
C GLU A 271 11.57 -8.31 2.51
N LEU A 272 12.40 -9.35 2.56
CA LEU A 272 13.86 -9.26 2.51
C LEU A 272 14.36 -9.96 1.25
N VAL A 273 15.41 -9.43 0.64
CA VAL A 273 16.17 -10.11 -0.43
C VAL A 273 17.64 -10.24 -0.04
N SER A 274 18.22 -9.18 0.50
CA SER A 274 19.58 -9.13 1.03
C SER A 274 19.70 -7.98 2.06
N PRO A 275 20.78 -7.86 2.84
CA PRO A 275 20.93 -6.81 3.87
C PRO A 275 20.59 -5.38 3.42
N ASN A 276 20.86 -5.05 2.15
CA ASN A 276 20.60 -3.71 1.57
C ASN A 276 19.40 -3.67 0.62
N GLN A 277 18.66 -4.77 0.51
CA GLN A 277 17.51 -4.91 -0.38
C GLN A 277 16.36 -5.52 0.42
N CYS A 278 15.64 -4.65 1.10
CA CYS A 278 14.51 -4.97 1.96
C CYS A 278 13.37 -4.00 1.69
N ASP A 279 12.18 -4.38 2.11
CA ASP A 279 11.14 -3.41 2.40
C ASP A 279 11.60 -2.44 3.48
N VAL A 280 11.23 -1.18 3.32
CA VAL A 280 11.49 -0.12 4.30
C VAL A 280 10.22 0.68 4.52
N LEU A 281 9.85 0.86 5.78
CA LEU A 281 8.84 1.84 6.19
C LEU A 281 9.55 3.07 6.73
N THR A 282 9.41 4.19 6.03
CA THR A 282 9.96 5.47 6.45
C THR A 282 8.87 6.35 7.05
N THR A 283 9.12 6.95 8.22
CA THR A 283 8.30 8.05 8.74
C THR A 283 9.13 9.22 9.23
N LYS A 284 8.66 10.44 8.95
CA LYS A 284 9.22 11.68 9.53
C LYS A 284 8.72 11.94 10.96
N GLY A 285 7.68 11.24 11.39
CA GLY A 285 7.10 11.32 12.72
C GLY A 285 7.45 10.13 13.61
N THR A 286 6.58 9.88 14.57
CA THR A 286 6.66 8.75 15.49
C THR A 286 6.03 7.51 14.85
N LEU A 287 6.76 6.40 14.84
CA LEU A 287 6.22 5.07 14.58
C LEU A 287 5.86 4.40 15.91
N ARG A 288 4.57 4.19 16.17
CA ARG A 288 4.10 3.38 17.30
C ARG A 288 3.83 1.95 16.84
N CYS A 289 4.70 1.03 17.25
CA CYS A 289 4.59 -0.39 16.97
C CYS A 289 3.52 -1.06 17.86
N GLY A 290 2.80 -2.00 17.26
CA GLY A 290 1.79 -2.85 17.89
C GLY A 290 1.50 -4.03 16.96
N GLY A 291 0.80 -5.05 17.47
CA GLY A 291 0.39 -6.21 16.67
C GLY A 291 1.57 -7.07 16.20
N THR A 292 1.52 -7.54 14.96
CA THR A 292 2.47 -8.53 14.44
C THR A 292 3.39 -7.94 13.38
N LEU A 293 4.70 -8.17 13.54
CA LEU A 293 5.67 -8.06 12.45
C LEU A 293 5.79 -9.43 11.77
N PHE A 294 5.56 -9.49 10.47
CA PHE A 294 5.70 -10.68 9.64
C PHE A 294 6.73 -10.43 8.54
N VAL A 295 7.82 -11.18 8.54
CA VAL A 295 8.93 -10.99 7.61
C VAL A 295 9.09 -12.23 6.73
N THR A 296 9.22 -12.02 5.43
CA THR A 296 9.49 -13.09 4.44
C THR A 296 10.79 -12.84 3.71
N ASN A 297 11.54 -13.91 3.45
CA ASN A 297 12.70 -13.85 2.57
C ASN A 297 12.30 -14.25 1.15
N LEU A 298 12.45 -13.32 0.20
CA LEU A 298 12.27 -13.55 -1.23
C LEU A 298 13.58 -13.85 -1.97
N GLY A 299 14.72 -13.63 -1.30
CA GLY A 299 16.04 -13.83 -1.86
C GLY A 299 16.61 -15.23 -1.59
N PRO A 300 17.93 -15.40 -1.86
CA PRO A 300 18.68 -16.58 -1.42
C PRO A 300 18.65 -16.78 0.10
N SER A 301 19.18 -17.89 0.58
CA SER A 301 19.35 -18.15 2.03
C SER A 301 19.97 -16.95 2.75
N LEU A 302 19.33 -16.52 3.84
CA LEU A 302 19.80 -15.39 4.63
C LEU A 302 21.18 -15.65 5.22
N VAL A 303 21.99 -14.60 5.30
CA VAL A 303 23.36 -14.59 5.80
C VAL A 303 23.47 -13.63 6.98
N ALA A 304 24.59 -13.68 7.71
CA ALA A 304 24.88 -12.67 8.72
C ALA A 304 24.90 -11.27 8.09
N GLY A 305 24.22 -10.32 8.72
CA GLY A 305 24.00 -8.99 8.15
C GLY A 305 22.93 -8.19 8.89
N SER A 306 22.80 -6.93 8.52
CA SER A 306 21.81 -6.01 9.07
C SER A 306 20.79 -5.65 8.00
N TYR A 307 19.50 -5.76 8.34
CA TYR A 307 18.36 -5.54 7.46
C TYR A 307 17.55 -4.38 8.05
N LYS A 308 17.79 -3.16 7.55
CA LYS A 308 17.06 -1.97 8.03
C LYS A 308 15.67 -1.94 7.38
N ILE A 309 14.64 -2.13 8.20
CA ILE A 309 13.24 -2.21 7.74
C ILE A 309 12.39 -1.05 8.25
N LEU A 310 12.80 -0.37 9.31
CA LEU A 310 12.12 0.84 9.81
C LEU A 310 13.08 2.03 9.77
N ASP A 311 12.60 3.17 9.31
CA ASP A 311 13.32 4.44 9.33
C ASP A 311 12.39 5.54 9.84
N ALA A 312 12.33 5.69 11.17
CA ALA A 312 11.44 6.62 11.85
C ALA A 312 12.23 7.68 12.61
N ALA A 313 11.67 8.88 12.79
CA ALA A 313 12.25 9.88 13.67
C ALA A 313 12.27 9.38 15.12
N GLN A 314 11.22 8.68 15.55
CA GLN A 314 11.13 7.98 16.84
C GLN A 314 10.38 6.66 16.66
N ILE A 315 10.84 5.60 17.33
CA ILE A 315 10.14 4.31 17.41
C ILE A 315 9.64 4.12 18.85
N GLN A 316 8.36 3.84 19.01
CA GLN A 316 7.71 3.61 20.31
C GLN A 316 6.95 2.30 20.32
N GLY A 317 6.81 1.70 21.51
CA GLY A 317 6.15 0.41 21.65
C GLY A 317 6.95 -0.74 21.03
N GLN A 318 6.33 -1.91 20.97
CA GLN A 318 6.92 -3.12 20.41
C GLN A 318 5.85 -3.91 19.66
N PHE A 319 6.26 -4.70 18.69
CA PHE A 319 5.37 -5.71 18.13
C PHE A 319 5.07 -6.75 19.20
N THR A 320 3.80 -7.10 19.37
CA THR A 320 3.36 -8.19 20.25
C THR A 320 3.86 -9.54 19.75
N THR A 321 3.99 -9.70 18.43
CA THR A 321 4.51 -10.93 17.83
C THR A 321 5.47 -10.58 16.70
N VAL A 322 6.62 -11.26 16.65
CA VAL A 322 7.64 -11.09 15.61
C VAL A 322 7.86 -12.45 14.95
N LEU A 323 7.43 -12.57 13.69
CA LEU A 323 7.52 -13.78 12.86
C LEU A 323 8.59 -13.53 11.79
N LEU A 324 9.75 -14.18 11.95
CA LEU A 324 10.90 -14.03 11.08
C LEU A 324 11.13 -15.31 10.25
N PRO A 325 11.70 -15.20 9.05
CA PRO A 325 12.00 -16.36 8.23
C PRO A 325 13.06 -17.25 8.91
N GLN A 326 13.00 -18.55 8.64
CA GLN A 326 13.96 -19.51 9.16
C GLN A 326 15.37 -19.19 8.64
N LEU A 327 16.35 -19.23 9.55
CA LEU A 327 17.75 -19.04 9.21
C LEU A 327 18.46 -20.38 8.96
N PRO A 328 19.51 -20.40 8.13
CA PRO A 328 20.45 -21.52 8.06
C PRO A 328 21.02 -21.89 9.44
N ALA A 329 21.45 -23.15 9.57
CA ALA A 329 22.09 -23.63 10.79
C ALA A 329 23.33 -22.79 11.15
N GLY A 330 23.48 -22.46 12.43
CA GLY A 330 24.57 -21.61 12.92
C GLY A 330 24.30 -20.11 12.82
N LEU A 331 23.10 -19.67 12.41
CA LEU A 331 22.70 -18.26 12.46
C LEU A 331 21.56 -18.03 13.46
N GLU A 332 21.47 -16.80 13.97
CA GLU A 332 20.43 -16.32 14.88
C GLU A 332 19.97 -14.90 14.52
N TRP A 333 18.71 -14.60 14.83
CA TRP A 333 18.15 -13.26 14.76
C TRP A 333 18.41 -12.50 16.07
N ASP A 334 18.85 -11.26 15.95
CA ASP A 334 18.86 -10.25 17.00
C ASP A 334 17.89 -9.11 16.62
N VAL A 335 16.88 -8.93 17.46
CA VAL A 335 15.81 -7.93 17.28
C VAL A 335 15.96 -6.73 18.19
N ARG A 336 17.02 -6.64 19.02
CA ARG A 336 17.21 -5.54 19.97
C ARG A 336 17.27 -4.18 19.27
N SER A 337 17.94 -4.14 18.11
CA SER A 337 18.08 -2.94 17.28
C SER A 337 16.82 -2.55 16.51
N LEU A 338 15.79 -3.42 16.46
CA LEU A 338 14.56 -3.13 15.72
C LEU A 338 13.83 -1.92 16.30
N TYR A 339 13.83 -1.77 17.62
CA TYR A 339 13.07 -0.72 18.32
C TYR A 339 13.88 0.54 18.62
N THR A 340 15.17 0.56 18.28
CA THR A 340 16.05 1.72 18.47
C THR A 340 16.52 2.30 17.14
N THR A 341 16.93 1.46 16.19
CA THR A 341 17.45 1.87 14.88
C THR A 341 16.65 1.31 13.70
N GLY A 342 15.60 0.53 13.97
CA GLY A 342 14.76 -0.05 12.92
C GLY A 342 15.38 -1.21 12.17
N THR A 343 16.40 -1.85 12.77
CA THR A 343 17.24 -2.85 12.10
C THR A 343 17.06 -4.24 12.70
N LEU A 344 16.76 -5.23 11.86
CA LEU A 344 16.89 -6.65 12.20
C LEU A 344 18.32 -7.09 11.90
N VAL A 345 18.93 -7.85 12.80
CA VAL A 345 20.30 -8.33 12.61
C VAL A 345 20.32 -9.85 12.58
N VAL A 346 20.97 -10.43 11.59
CA VAL A 346 21.36 -11.85 11.58
C VAL A 346 22.82 -11.91 11.98
N TYR A 347 23.16 -12.75 12.95
CA TYR A 347 24.54 -12.99 13.36
C TYR A 347 24.85 -14.48 13.38
N ALA A 348 26.15 -14.81 13.29
CA ALA A 348 26.63 -16.17 13.47
C ALA A 348 26.52 -16.55 14.95
N ARG A 349 25.82 -17.64 15.24
CA ARG A 349 25.78 -18.23 16.58
C ARG A 349 27.22 -18.55 17.00
N PRO A 350 27.67 -18.05 18.15
CA PRO A 350 28.96 -18.46 18.68
C PRO A 350 29.03 -19.99 18.79
N LYS A 351 30.11 -20.57 18.27
CA LYS A 351 30.34 -22.01 18.39
C LYS A 351 31.04 -22.28 19.70
N LEU A 352 30.38 -23.03 20.58
CA LEU A 352 30.99 -23.52 21.81
C LEU A 352 31.68 -24.85 21.55
N LYS A 353 32.96 -24.94 21.90
CA LYS A 353 33.73 -26.18 21.93
C LYS A 353 34.17 -26.48 23.35
N THR A 354 34.13 -27.74 23.73
CA THR A 354 34.72 -28.22 24.98
C THR A 354 35.69 -29.34 24.67
N TYR A 355 36.85 -29.31 25.31
CA TYR A 355 37.85 -30.37 25.21
C TYR A 355 38.60 -30.52 26.53
N VAL A 356 39.08 -31.73 26.80
CA VAL A 356 39.86 -32.04 28.00
C VAL A 356 41.33 -32.06 27.64
N LEU A 357 42.15 -31.37 28.42
CA LEU A 357 43.61 -31.36 28.28
C LEU A 357 44.24 -31.59 29.67
N GLY A 358 44.78 -32.78 29.87
CA GLY A 358 45.32 -33.19 31.18
C GLY A 358 44.24 -33.19 32.26
N LYS A 359 44.44 -32.39 33.33
CA LYS A 359 43.49 -32.23 34.45
C LYS A 359 42.58 -30.99 34.30
N SER A 360 42.49 -30.44 33.10
CA SER A 360 41.69 -29.24 32.83
C SER A 360 40.65 -29.50 31.76
N ILE A 361 39.49 -28.86 31.92
CA ILE A 361 38.53 -28.66 30.85
C ILE A 361 38.80 -27.29 30.22
N ILE A 362 38.82 -27.25 28.89
CA ILE A 362 38.89 -26.02 28.13
C ILE A 362 37.53 -25.79 27.50
N ILE A 363 36.97 -24.61 27.75
CA ILE A 363 35.69 -24.15 27.23
C ILE A 363 36.00 -22.98 26.30
N ALA A 364 35.83 -23.21 25.01
CA ALA A 364 36.18 -22.26 23.97
C ALA A 364 34.94 -21.78 23.22
N GLY A 365 34.95 -20.51 22.83
CA GLY A 365 34.01 -19.91 21.90
C GLY A 365 34.72 -19.51 20.62
N GLU A 366 34.07 -19.72 19.49
CA GLU A 366 34.52 -19.26 18.17
C GLU A 366 33.41 -18.44 17.50
N GLU A 367 33.78 -17.66 16.48
CA GLU A 367 32.85 -16.80 15.72
C GLU A 367 32.20 -15.70 16.57
N LEU A 368 32.91 -15.23 17.59
CA LEU A 368 32.51 -14.10 18.43
C LEU A 368 33.07 -12.78 17.87
N PRO A 369 32.37 -11.64 18.00
CA PRO A 369 32.95 -10.34 17.70
C PRO A 369 34.22 -10.07 18.54
N ALA A 370 35.30 -9.62 17.89
CA ALA A 370 36.58 -9.35 18.54
C ALA A 370 36.46 -8.25 19.61
N GLY A 371 37.26 -8.36 20.68
CA GLY A 371 37.34 -7.36 21.74
C GLY A 371 36.22 -7.42 22.78
N LEU A 372 35.22 -8.30 22.62
CA LEU A 372 34.19 -8.49 23.64
C LEU A 372 34.79 -9.07 24.92
N GLN A 373 34.43 -8.49 26.06
CA GLN A 373 34.68 -9.11 27.36
C GLN A 373 33.66 -10.22 27.60
N CYS A 374 34.16 -11.40 27.94
CA CYS A 374 33.34 -12.54 28.30
C CYS A 374 33.73 -13.08 29.67
N VAL A 375 32.75 -13.67 30.34
CA VAL A 375 32.89 -14.25 31.67
C VAL A 375 32.52 -15.72 31.60
N LEU A 376 33.37 -16.59 32.15
CA LEU A 376 33.01 -17.98 32.39
C LEU A 376 32.24 -18.06 33.71
N LEU A 377 30.99 -18.49 33.62
CA LEU A 377 30.13 -18.77 34.76
C LEU A 377 30.06 -20.28 35.01
N SER A 378 29.85 -20.68 36.27
CA SER A 378 29.57 -22.07 36.62
C SER A 378 28.51 -22.21 37.71
N THR A 379 27.79 -23.33 37.69
CA THR A 379 26.85 -23.74 38.74
C THR A 379 26.86 -25.25 38.90
N THR A 380 26.45 -25.74 40.06
CA THR A 380 26.09 -27.16 40.27
C THR A 380 24.58 -27.41 40.15
N ASN A 381 23.77 -26.34 40.03
CA ASN A 381 22.32 -26.40 39.89
C ASN A 381 21.86 -25.57 38.69
N LEU A 382 21.47 -26.25 37.61
CA LEU A 382 21.03 -25.62 36.35
C LEU A 382 19.73 -24.82 36.49
N TYR A 383 18.94 -25.06 37.54
CA TYR A 383 17.70 -24.33 37.80
C TYR A 383 17.92 -22.94 38.43
N MET A 384 19.14 -22.62 38.86
CA MET A 384 19.43 -21.28 39.38
C MET A 384 19.48 -20.24 38.25
N PRO A 385 18.97 -19.02 38.47
CA PRO A 385 19.08 -17.95 37.48
C PRO A 385 20.54 -17.65 37.17
N LEU A 386 20.85 -17.32 35.91
CA LEU A 386 22.23 -17.17 35.44
C LEU A 386 23.02 -16.10 36.21
N SER A 387 22.33 -15.08 36.73
CA SER A 387 22.89 -14.03 37.60
C SER A 387 23.41 -14.55 38.95
N SER A 388 23.01 -15.75 39.36
CA SER A 388 23.46 -16.41 40.59
C SER A 388 24.54 -17.46 40.33
N TRP A 389 24.97 -17.64 39.09
CA TRP A 389 26.07 -18.57 38.77
C TRP A 389 27.40 -17.94 39.18
N GLN A 390 28.31 -18.76 39.68
CA GLN A 390 29.63 -18.32 40.13
C GLN A 390 30.48 -17.89 38.93
N ARG A 391 30.99 -16.66 38.96
CA ARG A 391 32.03 -16.18 38.04
C ARG A 391 33.37 -16.87 38.34
N LEU A 392 33.90 -17.60 37.37
CA LEU A 392 35.18 -18.30 37.48
C LEU A 392 36.33 -17.50 36.87
N ALA A 393 36.12 -16.93 35.69
CA ALA A 393 37.16 -16.25 34.94
C ALA A 393 36.59 -15.18 34.01
N THR A 394 37.45 -14.27 33.57
CA THR A 394 37.14 -13.23 32.59
C THR A 394 38.20 -13.27 31.53
N ASN A 395 37.81 -13.25 30.26
CA ASN A 395 38.73 -13.19 29.15
C ASN A 395 38.14 -12.32 28.03
N TYR A 396 38.96 -11.91 27.08
CA TYR A 396 38.52 -11.12 25.93
C TYR A 396 38.56 -11.98 24.67
N VAL A 397 37.59 -11.75 23.78
CA VAL A 397 37.59 -12.38 22.47
C VAL A 397 38.76 -11.82 21.65
N GLY A 398 39.62 -12.72 21.18
CA GLY A 398 40.78 -12.37 20.36
C GLY A 398 40.37 -11.80 18.99
N SER A 399 41.34 -11.25 18.26
CA SER A 399 41.11 -10.64 16.94
C SER A 399 40.55 -11.61 15.88
N SER A 400 40.79 -12.92 16.04
CA SER A 400 40.22 -13.98 15.21
C SER A 400 38.80 -14.41 15.61
N GLY A 401 38.19 -13.75 16.59
CA GLY A 401 36.86 -14.08 17.08
C GLY A 401 36.80 -15.33 17.96
N SER A 402 37.93 -15.76 18.51
CA SER A 402 38.02 -16.90 19.43
C SER A 402 38.27 -16.47 20.87
N ILE A 403 37.81 -17.29 21.80
CA ILE A 403 38.05 -17.16 23.23
C ILE A 403 38.19 -18.55 23.85
N ALA A 404 39.00 -18.68 24.88
CA ALA A 404 39.10 -19.91 25.65
C ALA A 404 39.21 -19.62 27.14
N PHE A 405 38.61 -20.50 27.92
CA PHE A 405 38.75 -20.56 29.36
C PHE A 405 39.26 -21.94 29.76
N THR A 406 40.33 -21.96 30.56
CA THR A 406 40.84 -23.18 31.15
C THR A 406 40.35 -23.25 32.58
N ASN A 407 39.65 -24.33 32.92
CA ASN A 407 39.20 -24.60 34.29
C ASN A 407 39.70 -25.97 34.73
N SER A 408 40.21 -26.08 35.95
CA SER A 408 40.64 -27.38 36.49
C SER A 408 39.43 -28.29 36.74
N ILE A 409 39.56 -29.56 36.40
CA ILE A 409 38.56 -30.58 36.72
C ILE A 409 38.58 -30.80 38.24
N GLN A 410 37.43 -30.62 38.86
CA GLN A 410 37.20 -30.84 40.30
C GLN A 410 36.46 -32.17 40.49
N ASN A 411 36.46 -32.71 41.71
CA ASN A 411 35.78 -33.97 42.05
C ASN A 411 34.24 -33.84 42.19
N ASP A 412 33.66 -32.75 41.69
CA ASP A 412 32.22 -32.50 41.72
C ASP A 412 31.52 -33.49 40.76
N LEU A 413 30.44 -34.14 41.19
CA LEU A 413 29.72 -35.13 40.38
C LEU A 413 29.11 -34.54 39.09
N THR A 414 28.74 -33.25 39.09
CA THR A 414 28.21 -32.54 37.91
C THR A 414 28.38 -31.03 38.07
N ARG A 415 28.86 -30.35 37.03
CA ARG A 415 29.01 -28.90 36.98
C ARG A 415 28.63 -28.38 35.59
N PHE A 416 27.90 -27.27 35.56
CA PHE A 416 27.46 -26.62 34.33
C PHE A 416 28.22 -25.33 34.12
N PHE A 417 28.41 -24.95 32.85
CA PHE A 417 29.17 -23.77 32.47
C PHE A 417 28.42 -22.94 31.43
N ALA A 418 28.63 -21.63 31.47
CA ALA A 418 28.14 -20.71 30.45
C ALA A 418 29.22 -19.66 30.15
N ILE A 419 29.39 -19.30 28.88
CA ILE A 419 30.14 -18.09 28.50
C ILE A 419 29.12 -16.97 28.41
N TRP A 420 29.26 -15.98 29.29
CA TRP A 420 28.42 -14.79 29.31
C TRP A 420 29.17 -13.61 28.69
N ILE A 421 28.59 -12.97 27.69
CA ILE A 421 29.13 -11.76 27.08
C ILE A 421 28.66 -10.57 27.91
N THR A 422 29.58 -9.83 28.51
CA THR A 422 29.24 -8.59 29.22
C THR A 422 29.20 -7.46 28.20
N GLN A 423 28.00 -7.17 27.68
CA GLN A 423 27.72 -5.93 26.94
C GLN A 423 27.21 -4.85 27.88
#